data_AF-A0A959Z4I9-F1
#
_entry.id   AF-A0A959Z4I9-F1
#
_cell.length_a   1.000
_cell.length_b   1.000
_cell.length_c   1.000
_cell.angle_alpha   90.00
_cell.angle_beta   90.00
_cell.angle_gamma   90.00
#
_symmetry.space_group_name_H-M   'P 1'
#
loop_
_entity.id
_entity.type
_entity.pdbx_description
1 polymer ?
#
loop_
_entity_poly.entity_id
_entity_poly.type
_entity_poly.pdbx_seq_one_letter_code
_entity_poly.pdbx_strand_id
1 'polypeptide(L)'
;MPKNKNVKSHILLSIFSLSLFITSCCFSTKEKYLGSNLYLSEYSNIERSILFQQKRCSNTGIEIVPMTVFACAYNSDWIIAKSGNARLKKDFQYWIINNNNVNNPSLSNIKANTLGPLDWESFTKEIKEKKINLTLEGFN
;
A
#
# COMPACT_ATOMS: atom_id res chain seq x y z
N MET A 1 -56.45 -21.19 23.83
CA MET A 1 -54.99 -21.00 23.66
C MET A 1 -54.61 -21.22 22.21
N PRO A 2 -54.28 -20.19 21.42
CA PRO A 2 -53.58 -20.39 20.16
C PRO A 2 -52.07 -20.20 20.37
N LYS A 3 -51.27 -21.19 19.95
CA LYS A 3 -49.80 -21.13 19.94
C LYS A 3 -49.36 -20.17 18.83
N ASN A 4 -48.97 -18.96 19.20
CA ASN A 4 -48.35 -17.99 18.30
C ASN A 4 -46.94 -18.47 17.91
N LYS A 5 -46.83 -19.18 16.79
CA LYS A 5 -45.58 -19.76 16.27
C LYS A 5 -44.86 -18.87 15.23
N ASN A 6 -45.36 -17.67 14.93
CA ASN A 6 -44.83 -16.85 13.82
C ASN A 6 -43.76 -15.81 14.19
N VAL A 7 -43.48 -15.58 15.48
CA VAL A 7 -42.56 -14.50 15.88
C VAL A 7 -41.08 -14.91 15.75
N LYS A 8 -40.75 -16.20 15.85
CA LYS A 8 -39.34 -16.67 15.82
C LYS A 8 -38.69 -16.59 14.43
N SER A 9 -39.49 -16.64 13.35
CA SER A 9 -38.98 -16.65 11.97
C SER A 9 -38.45 -15.29 11.52
N HIS A 10 -39.03 -14.18 12.03
CA HIS A 10 -38.63 -12.83 11.62
C HIS A 10 -37.34 -12.35 12.30
N ILE A 11 -37.03 -12.83 13.51
CA ILE A 11 -35.82 -12.44 14.24
C ILE A 11 -34.57 -13.10 13.62
N LEU A 12 -34.68 -14.36 13.18
CA LEU A 12 -33.59 -15.09 12.52
C LEU A 12 -33.25 -14.51 11.14
N LEU A 13 -34.24 -14.02 10.39
CA LEU A 13 -34.00 -13.39 9.09
C LEU A 13 -33.25 -12.04 9.21
N SER A 14 -33.56 -11.26 10.25
CA SER A 14 -32.90 -9.96 10.49
C SER A 14 -31.45 -10.08 10.97
N ILE A 15 -31.06 -11.21 11.57
CA ILE A 15 -29.66 -11.45 11.99
C ILE A 15 -28.81 -11.86 10.77
N PHE A 16 -29.39 -12.58 9.80
CA PHE A 16 -28.68 -13.04 8.61
C PHE A 16 -28.41 -11.91 7.59
N SER A 17 -29.29 -10.92 7.52
CA SER A 17 -29.08 -9.73 6.67
C SER A 17 -28.03 -8.78 7.23
N LEU A 18 -27.84 -8.74 8.55
CA LEU A 18 -26.84 -7.87 9.19
C LEU A 18 -25.40 -8.40 9.04
N SER A 19 -25.22 -9.72 8.89
CA SER A 19 -23.91 -10.34 8.65
C SER A 19 -23.32 -10.07 7.27
N LEU A 20 -24.10 -9.60 6.29
CA LEU A 20 -23.63 -9.31 4.92
C LEU A 20 -22.94 -7.95 4.78
N PHE A 21 -23.03 -7.06 5.78
CA PHE A 21 -22.42 -5.72 5.71
C PHE A 21 -21.01 -5.64 6.30
N ILE A 22 -20.49 -6.73 6.91
CA ILE A 22 -19.24 -6.68 7.69
C ILE A 22 -17.99 -6.97 6.82
N THR A 23 -18.14 -7.40 5.57
CA THR A 23 -17.00 -7.88 4.77
C THR A 23 -16.54 -6.95 3.63
N SER A 24 -17.15 -5.78 3.42
CA SER A 24 -16.98 -5.05 2.15
C SER A 24 -15.76 -4.12 2.05
N CYS A 25 -14.84 -4.06 3.02
CA CYS A 25 -13.80 -3.01 3.01
C CYS A 25 -12.56 -3.29 2.12
N CYS A 26 -12.25 -4.54 1.76
CA CYS A 26 -10.97 -4.89 1.12
C CYS A 26 -11.03 -5.98 0.02
N PHE A 27 -12.15 -6.14 -0.69
CA PHE A 27 -12.40 -7.40 -1.41
C PHE A 27 -11.61 -7.63 -2.72
N SER A 28 -10.71 -6.74 -3.17
CA SER A 28 -10.04 -6.93 -4.47
C SER A 28 -8.59 -6.47 -4.61
N THR A 29 -8.06 -5.65 -3.71
CA THR A 29 -6.68 -5.13 -3.85
C THR A 29 -5.70 -6.00 -3.07
N LYS A 30 -4.65 -6.49 -3.73
CA LYS A 30 -3.56 -7.18 -3.03
C LYS A 30 -2.68 -6.15 -2.36
N GLU A 31 -2.43 -6.30 -1.07
CA GLU A 31 -1.59 -5.38 -0.31
C GLU A 31 -0.45 -6.12 0.37
N LYS A 32 0.75 -5.59 0.21
CA LYS A 32 1.96 -6.06 0.88
C LYS A 32 2.49 -4.96 1.80
N TYR A 33 2.54 -5.24 3.09
CA TYR A 33 3.06 -4.31 4.09
C TYR A 33 4.57 -4.16 3.93
N LEU A 34 5.04 -2.91 3.86
CA LEU A 34 6.45 -2.58 3.68
C LEU A 34 7.11 -2.08 4.97
N GLY A 35 6.34 -1.78 6.02
CA GLY A 35 6.81 -1.09 7.24
C GLY A 35 6.28 0.33 7.34
N SER A 36 6.32 0.93 8.52
CA SER A 36 5.95 2.33 8.76
C SER A 36 4.59 2.78 8.15
N ASN A 37 3.58 1.91 8.21
CA ASN A 37 2.25 2.13 7.60
C ASN A 37 2.26 2.32 6.07
N LEU A 38 3.33 1.88 5.41
CA LEU A 38 3.44 1.84 3.96
C LEU A 38 3.03 0.46 3.43
N TYR A 39 2.25 0.48 2.36
CA TYR A 39 1.75 -0.71 1.70
C TYR A 39 1.98 -0.60 0.19
N LEU A 40 2.55 -1.64 -0.41
CA LEU A 40 2.49 -1.83 -1.85
C LEU A 40 1.11 -2.39 -2.18
N SER A 41 0.29 -1.58 -2.84
CA SER A 41 -1.07 -1.92 -3.23
C SER A 41 -1.11 -2.24 -4.72
N GLU A 42 -1.60 -3.42 -5.08
CA GLU A 42 -1.77 -3.88 -6.46
C GLU A 42 -3.26 -3.85 -6.81
N TYR A 43 -3.65 -2.87 -7.62
CA TYR A 43 -5.02 -2.74 -8.14
C TYR A 43 -5.22 -3.60 -9.39
N SER A 44 -4.16 -3.76 -10.19
CA SER A 44 -4.08 -4.70 -11.30
C SER A 44 -2.67 -5.27 -11.42
N ASN A 45 -2.45 -6.16 -12.38
CA ASN A 45 -1.11 -6.65 -12.74
C ASN A 45 -0.18 -5.54 -13.28
N ILE A 46 -0.74 -4.39 -13.65
CA ILE A 46 0.00 -3.24 -14.19
C ILE A 46 0.09 -2.14 -13.13
N GLU A 47 -1.03 -1.80 -12.49
CA GLU A 47 -1.13 -0.64 -11.60
C GLU A 47 -0.85 -1.02 -10.15
N ARG A 48 0.33 -0.61 -9.70
CA ARG A 48 0.79 -0.72 -8.31
C ARG A 48 1.19 0.65 -7.80
N SER A 49 0.88 0.93 -6.54
CA SER A 49 1.28 2.16 -5.86
C SER A 49 1.78 1.87 -4.45
N ILE A 50 2.71 2.68 -3.95
CA ILE A 50 3.12 2.66 -2.54
C ILE A 50 2.29 3.71 -1.81
N LEU A 51 1.46 3.24 -0.89
CA LEU A 51 0.48 4.06 -0.16
C LEU A 51 0.79 4.09 1.32
N PHE A 52 0.61 5.24 1.95
CA PHE A 52 0.52 5.37 3.40
C PHE A 52 -0.91 5.15 3.88
N GLN A 53 -1.10 4.26 4.86
CA GLN A 53 -2.42 3.91 5.40
C GLN A 53 -2.39 3.78 6.93
N GLN A 54 -3.25 4.52 7.64
CA GLN A 54 -3.38 4.38 9.11
C GLN A 54 -4.14 3.12 9.54
N LYS A 55 -5.02 2.61 8.66
CA LYS A 55 -5.79 1.38 8.85
C LYS A 55 -5.64 0.56 7.58
N ARG A 56 -5.62 -0.77 7.71
CA ARG A 56 -5.50 -1.69 6.59
C ARG A 56 -6.79 -1.68 5.75
N CYS A 57 -6.86 -0.80 4.76
CA CYS A 57 -8.00 -0.62 3.84
C CYS A 57 -7.55 0.10 2.56
N SER A 58 -7.52 -0.64 1.46
CA SER A 58 -6.98 -0.27 0.14
C SER A 58 -7.54 0.98 -0.52
N ASN A 59 -8.72 1.43 -0.09
CA ASN A 59 -9.43 2.54 -0.73
C ASN A 59 -9.20 3.89 -0.03
N THR A 60 -8.31 3.95 0.98
CA THR A 60 -8.10 5.16 1.79
C THR A 60 -6.64 5.60 1.92
N GLY A 61 -5.74 4.92 1.20
CA GLY A 61 -4.31 5.21 1.24
C GLY A 61 -3.94 6.50 0.52
N ILE A 62 -2.94 7.20 1.05
CA ILE A 62 -2.35 8.38 0.41
C ILE A 62 -1.12 7.93 -0.36
N GLU A 63 -1.06 8.24 -1.65
CA GLU A 63 0.08 7.89 -2.49
C GLU A 63 1.36 8.61 -2.03
N ILE A 64 2.40 7.82 -1.77
CA ILE A 64 3.72 8.31 -1.37
C ILE A 64 4.69 8.29 -2.55
N VAL A 65 4.63 7.24 -3.36
CA VAL A 65 5.35 7.16 -4.63
C VAL A 65 4.34 7.38 -5.75
N PRO A 66 4.35 8.56 -6.42
CA PRO A 66 3.47 8.86 -7.54
C PRO A 66 3.66 7.89 -8.70
N MET A 67 2.57 7.73 -9.45
CA MET A 67 2.49 6.90 -10.66
C MET A 67 2.69 5.41 -10.37
N THR A 68 2.68 4.61 -11.44
CA THR A 68 2.80 3.17 -11.34
C THR A 68 4.18 2.74 -10.92
N VAL A 69 4.27 1.98 -9.84
CA VAL A 69 5.49 1.33 -9.37
C VAL A 69 5.75 0.08 -10.19
N PHE A 70 6.92 0.02 -10.83
CA PHE A 70 7.35 -1.09 -11.70
C PHE A 70 8.35 -2.03 -11.03
N ALA A 71 9.11 -1.52 -10.07
CA ALA A 71 10.05 -2.30 -9.28
C ALA A 71 10.12 -1.73 -7.86
N CYS A 72 10.30 -2.61 -6.88
CA CYS A 72 10.42 -2.23 -5.48
C CYS A 72 11.25 -3.25 -4.73
N ALA A 73 12.09 -2.80 -3.80
CA ALA A 73 12.73 -3.65 -2.82
C ALA A 73 12.74 -2.94 -1.47
N TYR A 74 12.69 -3.71 -0.39
CA TYR A 74 12.59 -3.14 0.94
C TYR A 74 13.17 -4.07 2.00
N ASN A 75 13.59 -3.49 3.11
CA ASN A 75 13.95 -4.16 4.35
C ASN A 75 13.42 -3.35 5.55
N SER A 76 13.92 -3.61 6.76
CA SER A 76 13.51 -2.90 7.98
C SER A 76 13.83 -1.42 7.98
N ASP A 77 14.80 -0.98 7.17
CA ASP A 77 15.40 0.34 7.27
C ASP A 77 15.11 1.20 6.03
N TRP A 78 14.91 0.57 4.88
CA TRP A 78 14.77 1.25 3.59
C TRP A 78 13.71 0.61 2.70
N ILE A 79 13.05 1.44 1.91
CA ILE A 79 12.28 1.03 0.73
C ILE A 79 12.87 1.78 -0.46
N ILE A 80 13.14 1.08 -1.55
CA ILE A 80 13.54 1.67 -2.83
C ILE A 80 12.51 1.32 -3.89
N ALA A 81 12.15 2.28 -4.74
CA ALA A 81 11.13 2.07 -5.76
C ALA A 81 11.48 2.75 -7.08
N LYS A 82 11.02 2.14 -8.17
CA LYS A 82 11.01 2.70 -9.51
C LYS A 82 9.56 2.90 -9.93
N SER A 83 9.17 4.13 -10.25
CA SER A 83 7.85 4.45 -10.78
C SER A 83 7.92 5.09 -12.17
N GLY A 84 6.79 5.16 -12.86
CA GLY A 84 6.69 5.82 -14.16
C GLY A 84 5.31 5.69 -14.78
N ASN A 85 5.18 6.07 -16.05
CA ASN A 85 3.90 6.03 -16.76
C ASN A 85 3.52 4.59 -17.13
N ALA A 86 2.45 4.04 -16.55
CA ALA A 86 1.93 2.70 -16.86
C ALA A 86 1.70 2.47 -18.37
N ARG A 87 1.08 3.44 -19.05
CA ARG A 87 0.67 3.30 -20.46
C ARG A 87 1.86 3.30 -21.41
N LEU A 88 2.86 4.13 -21.12
CA LEU A 88 3.97 4.40 -22.03
C LEU A 88 5.27 3.70 -21.61
N LYS A 89 5.33 3.10 -20.40
CA LYS A 89 6.51 2.47 -19.79
C LYS A 89 7.78 3.34 -19.94
N LYS A 90 7.64 4.62 -19.66
CA LYS A 90 8.69 5.65 -19.77
C LYS A 90 8.59 6.63 -18.61
N ASP A 91 9.47 7.65 -18.64
CA ASP A 91 9.56 8.72 -17.65
C ASP A 91 9.82 8.15 -16.25
N PHE A 92 10.78 7.20 -16.19
CA PHE A 92 11.08 6.50 -14.96
C PHE A 92 11.71 7.43 -13.93
N GLN A 93 11.18 7.34 -12.71
CA GLN A 93 11.66 8.05 -11.53
C GLN A 93 11.97 7.06 -10.43
N TYR A 94 12.92 7.43 -9.58
CA TYR A 94 13.41 6.60 -8.52
C TYR A 94 13.19 7.25 -7.17
N TRP A 95 12.91 6.42 -6.18
CA TRP A 95 12.50 6.85 -4.85
C TRP A 95 13.23 6.03 -3.78
N ILE A 96 13.62 6.71 -2.71
CA ILE A 96 14.23 6.09 -1.52
C ILE A 96 13.41 6.57 -0.32
N ILE A 97 12.86 5.65 0.46
CA ILE A 97 12.11 5.96 1.67
C ILE A 97 12.87 5.38 2.85
N ASN A 98 13.23 6.22 3.82
CA ASN A 98 13.72 5.75 5.10
C ASN A 98 12.56 5.15 5.88
N ASN A 99 12.65 3.84 6.11
CA ASN A 99 11.63 3.01 6.73
C ASN A 99 11.95 2.66 8.19
N ASN A 100 12.97 3.30 8.79
CA ASN A 100 13.32 3.10 10.20
C ASN A 100 12.05 3.20 11.04
N ASN A 101 11.62 2.07 11.61
CA ASN A 101 10.32 1.85 12.25
C ASN A 101 9.94 2.99 13.21
N VAL A 102 9.29 4.02 12.66
CA VAL A 102 8.77 5.13 13.46
C VAL A 102 7.54 4.58 14.16
N ASN A 103 7.56 4.51 15.49
CA ASN A 103 6.37 4.16 16.25
C ASN A 103 5.26 5.16 15.93
N ASN A 104 4.17 4.67 15.36
CA ASN A 104 3.02 5.47 14.93
C ASN A 104 3.39 6.59 13.93
N PRO A 105 3.84 6.23 12.71
CA PRO A 105 4.27 7.21 11.73
C PRO A 105 3.10 8.07 11.26
N SER A 106 3.35 9.37 11.12
CA SER A 106 2.43 10.30 10.47
C SER A 106 2.76 10.47 8.99
N LEU A 107 1.80 10.95 8.19
CA LEU A 107 2.03 11.25 6.78
C LEU A 107 3.19 12.25 6.58
N SER A 108 3.31 13.27 7.42
CA SER A 108 4.39 14.25 7.32
C SER A 108 5.76 13.63 7.59
N ASN A 109 5.83 12.69 8.55
CA ASN A 109 7.06 11.94 8.82
C ASN A 109 7.46 11.11 7.61
N ILE A 110 6.52 10.40 6.99
CA ILE A 110 6.78 9.59 5.79
C ILE A 110 7.24 10.47 4.63
N LYS A 111 6.57 11.60 4.38
CA LYS A 111 6.97 12.53 3.33
C LYS A 111 8.37 13.11 3.56
N ALA A 112 8.70 13.50 4.79
CA ALA A 112 10.03 14.01 5.13
C ALA A 112 11.12 12.94 4.99
N ASN A 113 10.77 11.66 5.18
CA ASN A 113 11.66 10.52 5.05
C ASN A 113 11.70 9.94 3.63
N THR A 114 10.96 10.52 2.68
CA THR A 114 10.93 10.11 1.28
C THR A 114 11.80 11.04 0.46
N LEU A 115 12.78 10.48 -0.22
CA LEU A 115 13.65 11.15 -1.17
C LEU A 115 13.24 10.76 -2.59
N GLY A 116 12.83 11.75 -3.37
CA GLY A 116 12.47 11.61 -4.78
C GLY A 116 11.54 12.74 -5.25
N PRO A 117 11.24 12.78 -6.56
CA PRO A 117 11.73 11.87 -7.59
C PRO A 117 13.21 12.11 -7.93
N LEU A 118 13.97 11.03 -8.12
CA LEU A 118 15.35 11.07 -8.59
C LEU A 118 15.47 10.49 -10.00
N ASP A 119 16.49 10.93 -10.74
CA ASP A 119 17.01 10.19 -11.89
C ASP A 119 17.88 8.99 -11.44
N TRP A 120 18.28 8.13 -12.38
CA TRP A 120 19.05 6.92 -12.08
C TRP A 120 20.44 7.20 -11.48
N GLU A 121 21.14 8.24 -11.96
CA GLU A 121 22.49 8.58 -11.49
C GLU A 121 22.44 9.11 -10.05
N SER A 122 21.51 10.03 -9.78
CA SER A 122 21.24 10.56 -8.44
C SER A 122 20.80 9.46 -7.47
N PHE A 123 19.93 8.56 -7.91
CA PHE A 123 19.47 7.43 -7.10
C PHE A 123 20.58 6.46 -6.73
N THR A 124 21.40 6.04 -7.70
CA THR A 124 22.51 5.11 -7.45
C THR A 124 23.58 5.74 -6.56
N LYS A 125 23.84 7.04 -6.72
CA LYS A 125 24.70 7.81 -5.82
C LYS A 125 24.18 7.79 -4.38
N GLU A 126 22.91 8.12 -4.16
CA GLU A 126 22.29 8.14 -2.82
C GLU A 126 22.28 6.75 -2.17
N ILE A 127 21.95 5.70 -2.92
CA ILE A 127 22.03 4.31 -2.43
C ILE A 127 23.43 3.99 -1.91
N LYS A 128 24.47 4.36 -2.68
CA LYS A 128 25.86 4.09 -2.31
C LYS A 128 26.28 4.91 -1.08
N GLU A 129 25.95 6.20 -1.05
CA GLU A 129 26.30 7.11 0.05
C GLU A 129 25.63 6.68 1.37
N LYS A 130 24.35 6.30 1.31
CA LYS A 130 23.60 5.80 2.47
C LYS A 130 23.87 4.33 2.80
N LYS A 131 24.72 3.64 2.02
CA LYS A 131 25.05 2.21 2.16
C LYS A 131 23.81 1.30 2.17
N ILE A 132 22.84 1.59 1.31
CA ILE A 132 21.61 0.82 1.19
C ILE A 132 21.91 -0.47 0.43
N ASN A 133 21.83 -1.61 1.11
CA ASN A 133 22.04 -2.93 0.51
C ASN A 133 20.72 -3.52 -0.02
N LEU A 134 20.13 -2.84 -1.00
CA LEU A 134 18.92 -3.28 -1.71
C LEU A 134 19.13 -3.12 -3.21
N THR A 135 18.54 -4.02 -3.99
CA THR A 135 18.51 -3.95 -5.46
C THR A 135 17.06 -3.91 -5.92
N LEU A 136 16.72 -3.07 -6.90
CA LEU A 136 15.36 -3.00 -7.42
C LEU A 136 14.95 -4.35 -8.03
N GLU A 137 13.83 -4.89 -7.56
CA GLU A 137 13.24 -6.12 -8.08
C GLU A 137 11.93 -5.79 -8.82
N GLY A 138 11.82 -6.22 -10.07
CA GLY A 138 10.59 -6.10 -10.84
C GLY A 138 9.50 -7.04 -10.32
N PHE A 139 8.25 -6.72 -10.62
CA PHE A 139 7.13 -7.61 -10.32
C PHE A 139 6.95 -8.63 -11.46
N ASN A 140 6.98 -9.92 -11.11
CA ASN A 140 6.69 -11.02 -12.03
C ASN A 140 5.19 -11.14 -12.32
#